data_AF-A0A961R042-F1
#
_entry.id   AF-A0A961R042-F1
#
_cell.length_a   1.000
_cell.length_b   1.000
_cell.length_c   1.000
_cell.angle_alpha   90.00
_cell.angle_beta   90.00
_cell.angle_gamma   90.00
#
_symmetry.space_group_name_H-M   'P 1'
#
loop_
_entity.id
_entity.type
_entity.pdbx_description
1 polymer ?
#
loop_
_entity_poly.entity_id
_entity_poly.type
_entity_poly.pdbx_seq_one_letter_code
_entity_poly.pdbx_strand_id
1 'polypeptide(L)'
;MAFGFSEIVEEARLSARALLEFGEGLFSPTVRLGVTGLSRAGKTVFITALVHSLLRGGRFPIFEPLAGGRIGAARLEPQPDDAVPRFDYEDHVRTLIDERRWPASTTDISELRLVIDYQRQNGADRRLTIDIVDYPGEWLLDLPLLDKSYEQWSAESLALARQAPRAQLAADWLDFIGTHDPKAREDEQATLAATRLFTDYLRACRNERFAMSLLPPGRFLMPGSLAGSPALTFCPLDVPADGTPPDRSLWAMMRRRYESYKSIVVRPFFRDHFARLDRQIVLVDALAAFNAGPTALHDLEAALTGILDCFNIGRGSLWSALFSPRIDRILFAATKADHLHRSSHDRLEAILRRMVDRAAARAAATGARIDVVALAAVRATREAEVQRGGERLPSILGTPLAGESAGGETFDGDSEIATFPGDLPTDLDALFDGADSFRGLSAAPGDDADYRFLRFRPPKLERTVDDVPALPHIRLDRALQFLIGDQLQ
;
A
#
# COMPACT_ATOMS: atom_id res chain seq x y z
N MET A 1 38.86 21.69 -14.48
CA MET A 1 39.24 22.40 -13.25
C MET A 1 38.80 21.55 -12.07
N ALA A 2 39.75 21.28 -11.18
CA ALA A 2 39.68 20.61 -9.88
C ALA A 2 38.40 19.82 -9.52
N PHE A 3 38.49 18.49 -9.53
CA PHE A 3 37.67 17.66 -8.64
C PHE A 3 37.88 18.19 -7.21
N GLY A 4 36.80 18.65 -6.58
CA GLY A 4 36.86 19.25 -5.26
C GLY A 4 37.32 18.19 -4.27
N PHE A 5 38.35 18.50 -3.47
CA PHE A 5 38.84 17.63 -2.38
C PHE A 5 37.69 17.16 -1.46
N SER A 6 36.59 17.91 -1.41
CA SER A 6 35.34 17.55 -0.74
C SER A 6 34.64 16.32 -1.30
N GLU A 7 34.51 16.19 -2.63
CA GLU A 7 33.81 15.06 -3.26
C GLU A 7 34.58 13.75 -3.07
N ILE A 8 35.92 13.79 -3.18
CA ILE A 8 36.79 12.63 -2.98
C ILE A 8 36.75 12.18 -1.50
N VAL A 9 36.70 13.13 -0.56
CA VAL A 9 36.59 12.81 0.87
C VAL A 9 35.20 12.25 1.21
N GLU A 10 34.15 12.75 0.57
CA GLU A 10 32.77 12.27 0.75
C GLU A 10 32.58 10.88 0.17
N GLU A 11 33.10 10.62 -1.03
CA GLU A 11 33.09 9.32 -1.70
C GLU A 11 33.93 8.27 -0.93
N ALA A 12 35.06 8.69 -0.35
CA ALA A 12 35.86 7.84 0.55
C ALA A 12 35.13 7.54 1.87
N ARG A 13 34.35 8.49 2.41
CA ARG A 13 33.54 8.30 3.62
C ARG A 13 32.37 7.36 3.37
N LEU A 14 31.70 7.50 2.24
CA LEU A 14 30.62 6.62 1.77
C LEU A 14 31.15 5.20 1.52
N SER A 15 32.32 5.07 0.90
CA SER A 15 32.99 3.78 0.68
C SER A 15 33.45 3.11 1.98
N ALA A 16 33.95 3.89 2.96
CA ALA A 16 34.33 3.39 4.27
C ALA A 16 33.11 2.95 5.11
N ARG A 17 31.99 3.68 5.03
CA ARG A 17 30.71 3.26 5.61
C ARG A 17 30.19 2.00 4.94
N ALA A 18 30.22 1.91 3.61
CA ALA A 18 29.82 0.69 2.90
C ALA A 18 30.69 -0.52 3.26
N LEU A 19 31.99 -0.33 3.53
CA LEU A 19 32.90 -1.39 4.01
C LEU A 19 32.62 -1.79 5.47
N LEU A 20 32.26 -0.84 6.33
CA LEU A 20 31.84 -1.13 7.71
C LEU A 20 30.49 -1.83 7.75
N GLU A 21 29.51 -1.38 6.95
CA GLU A 21 28.21 -2.04 6.77
C GLU A 21 28.36 -3.44 6.14
N PHE A 22 29.31 -3.62 5.22
CA PHE A 22 29.64 -4.94 4.68
C PHE A 22 30.29 -5.84 5.74
N GLY A 23 31.18 -5.29 6.58
CA GLY A 23 31.81 -6.00 7.70
C GLY A 23 30.81 -6.39 8.80
N GLU A 24 29.90 -5.49 9.18
CA GLU A 24 28.80 -5.78 10.10
C GLU A 24 27.78 -6.74 9.48
N GLY A 25 27.47 -6.62 8.19
CA GLY A 25 26.58 -7.51 7.43
C GLY A 25 27.04 -8.97 7.39
N LEU A 26 28.33 -9.23 7.55
CA LEU A 26 28.88 -10.60 7.67
C LEU A 26 28.61 -11.23 9.05
N PHE A 27 28.34 -10.43 10.09
CA PHE A 27 28.09 -10.88 11.47
C PHE A 27 26.64 -10.67 11.94
N SER A 28 25.94 -9.67 11.41
CA SER A 28 24.51 -9.41 11.58
C SER A 28 23.85 -9.24 10.21
N PRO A 29 23.14 -10.26 9.66
CA PRO A 29 22.37 -10.09 8.44
C PRO A 29 21.40 -8.91 8.57
N THR A 30 21.27 -8.14 7.50
CA THR A 30 20.29 -7.05 7.38
C THR A 30 19.27 -7.42 6.32
N VAL A 31 17.99 -7.21 6.64
CA VAL A 31 16.86 -7.41 5.72
C VAL A 31 16.13 -6.10 5.56
N ARG A 32 16.04 -5.59 4.33
CA ARG A 32 15.22 -4.41 4.00
C ARG A 32 13.82 -4.87 3.61
N LEU A 33 12.85 -4.65 4.48
CA LEU A 33 11.45 -4.97 4.29
C LEU A 33 10.68 -3.73 3.80
N GLY A 34 10.25 -3.76 2.55
CA GLY A 34 9.32 -2.78 2.01
C GLY A 34 7.92 -3.07 2.50
N VAL A 35 7.28 -2.07 3.11
CA VAL A 35 5.87 -2.11 3.47
C VAL A 35 5.14 -1.09 2.62
N THR A 36 4.24 -1.59 1.79
CA THR A 36 3.43 -0.74 0.94
C THR A 36 1.98 -1.21 0.93
N GLY A 37 1.13 -0.45 0.27
CA GLY A 37 -0.29 -0.72 0.21
C GLY A 37 -1.03 0.47 -0.37
N LEU A 38 -2.05 0.15 -1.16
CA LEU A 38 -2.96 1.14 -1.72
C LEU A 38 -3.67 1.87 -0.58
N SER A 39 -4.14 3.09 -0.85
CA SER A 39 -4.78 3.96 0.13
C SER A 39 -5.69 3.24 1.12
N ARG A 40 -5.53 3.56 2.43
CA ARG A 40 -6.30 3.00 3.56
C ARG A 40 -6.13 1.49 3.82
N ALA A 41 -5.14 0.84 3.19
CA ALA A 41 -4.80 -0.55 3.49
C ALA A 41 -4.18 -0.80 4.87
N GLY A 42 -3.93 0.24 5.67
CA GLY A 42 -3.50 0.07 7.07
C GLY A 42 -1.99 -0.16 7.28
N LYS A 43 -1.12 0.38 6.42
CA LYS A 43 0.36 0.30 6.55
C LYS A 43 0.86 0.71 7.91
N THR A 44 0.47 1.89 8.38
CA THR A 44 0.87 2.43 9.68
C THR A 44 0.48 1.50 10.82
N VAL A 45 -0.73 0.94 10.78
CA VAL A 45 -1.24 -0.01 11.78
C VAL A 45 -0.46 -1.33 11.72
N PHE A 46 -0.17 -1.83 10.52
CA PHE A 46 0.62 -3.04 10.31
C PHE A 46 2.02 -2.92 10.90
N ILE A 47 2.77 -1.86 10.55
CA ILE A 47 4.13 -1.64 11.06
C ILE A 47 4.10 -1.46 12.57
N THR A 48 3.17 -0.64 13.09
CA THR A 48 3.02 -0.41 14.53
C THR A 48 2.78 -1.72 15.26
N ALA A 49 1.86 -2.56 14.80
CA ALA A 49 1.56 -3.85 15.42
C ALA A 49 2.74 -4.82 15.35
N LEU A 50 3.37 -4.93 14.17
CA LEU A 50 4.53 -5.79 13.94
C LEU A 50 5.69 -5.43 14.88
N VAL A 51 6.07 -4.16 14.91
CA VAL A 51 7.15 -3.65 15.76
C VAL A 51 6.79 -3.83 17.23
N HIS A 52 5.56 -3.47 17.61
CA HIS A 52 5.10 -3.60 18.98
C HIS A 52 5.16 -5.05 19.48
N SER A 53 4.69 -6.00 18.67
CA SER A 53 4.73 -7.43 19.02
C SER A 53 6.14 -8.00 19.11
N LEU A 54 7.09 -7.51 18.31
CA LEU A 54 8.48 -7.96 18.42
C LEU A 54 9.18 -7.35 19.66
N LEU A 55 8.90 -6.08 19.99
CA LEU A 55 9.49 -5.40 21.15
C LEU A 55 8.94 -5.87 22.50
N ARG A 56 7.62 -6.13 22.57
CA ARG A 56 6.92 -6.45 23.82
C ARG A 56 6.51 -7.92 23.94
N GLY A 57 6.66 -8.68 22.85
CA GLY A 57 6.13 -10.02 22.76
C GLY A 57 4.65 -10.04 22.38
N GLY A 58 4.12 -11.25 22.26
CA GLY A 58 2.73 -11.49 21.89
C GLY A 58 2.50 -12.98 21.64
N ARG A 59 1.26 -13.34 21.34
CA ARG A 59 0.90 -14.73 21.04
C ARG A 59 1.07 -15.04 19.55
N PHE A 60 2.26 -15.50 19.15
CA PHE A 60 2.63 -15.79 17.76
C PHE A 60 2.89 -17.28 17.54
N PRO A 61 1.88 -18.16 17.60
CA PRO A 61 2.08 -19.61 17.52
C PRO A 61 2.63 -20.09 16.17
N ILE A 62 2.43 -19.34 15.08
CA ILE A 62 2.92 -19.73 13.73
C ILE A 62 4.34 -19.22 13.49
N PHE A 63 4.76 -18.13 14.15
CA PHE A 63 6.10 -17.59 13.99
C PHE A 63 7.09 -18.37 14.86
N GLU A 64 7.71 -19.39 14.25
CA GLU A 64 8.49 -20.42 14.94
C GLU A 64 9.63 -19.85 15.82
N PRO A 65 10.40 -18.83 15.41
CA PRO A 65 11.43 -18.25 16.27
C PRO A 65 10.89 -17.70 17.60
N LEU A 66 9.71 -17.08 17.60
CA LEU A 66 9.09 -16.55 18.81
C LEU A 66 8.37 -17.66 19.60
N ALA A 67 7.63 -18.53 18.91
CA ALA A 67 6.91 -19.65 19.51
C ALA A 67 7.84 -20.66 20.20
N GLY A 68 9.03 -20.88 19.63
CA GLY A 68 10.07 -21.75 20.18
C GLY A 68 10.94 -21.10 21.25
N GLY A 69 10.67 -19.85 21.64
CA GLY A 69 11.45 -19.12 22.65
C GLY A 69 12.87 -18.76 22.21
N ARG A 70 13.12 -18.70 20.90
CA ARG A 70 14.45 -18.43 20.32
C ARG A 70 14.73 -16.94 20.14
N ILE A 71 13.72 -16.07 20.22
CA ILE A 71 13.92 -14.62 20.25
C ILE A 71 14.28 -14.20 21.68
N GLY A 72 15.47 -13.66 21.86
CA GLY A 72 15.95 -13.18 23.17
C GLY A 72 15.47 -11.76 23.46
N ALA A 73 15.72 -10.83 22.54
CA ALA A 73 15.31 -9.43 22.66
C ALA A 73 15.12 -8.78 21.30
N ALA A 74 14.23 -7.79 21.22
CA ALA A 74 14.16 -6.88 20.10
C ALA A 74 14.24 -5.43 20.59
N ARG A 75 14.92 -4.56 19.83
CA ARG A 75 15.06 -3.14 20.17
C ARG A 75 15.10 -2.28 18.92
N LEU A 76 14.68 -1.03 19.07
CA LEU A 76 14.85 -0.02 18.02
C LEU A 76 16.28 0.51 18.05
N GLU A 77 16.89 0.65 16.88
CA GLU A 77 18.20 1.29 16.71
C GLU A 77 18.10 2.44 15.69
N PRO A 78 19.08 3.36 15.65
CA PRO A 78 19.13 4.41 14.63
C PRO A 78 19.09 3.82 13.21
N GLN A 79 18.26 4.41 12.35
CA GLN A 79 18.16 4.01 10.95
C GLN A 79 19.41 4.41 10.15
N PRO A 80 19.69 3.78 9.00
CA PRO A 80 20.90 4.02 8.23
C PRO A 80 20.88 5.31 7.41
N ASP A 81 19.70 5.76 6.96
CA ASP A 81 19.54 6.91 6.07
C ASP A 81 18.94 8.11 6.81
N ASP A 82 19.77 9.11 7.09
CA ASP A 82 19.37 10.35 7.77
C ASP A 82 18.55 11.30 6.86
N ALA A 83 18.48 11.03 5.54
CA ALA A 83 17.67 11.82 4.62
C ALA A 83 16.20 11.39 4.59
N VAL A 84 15.88 10.20 5.12
CA VAL A 84 14.53 9.65 5.19
C VAL A 84 13.94 9.91 6.59
N PRO A 85 12.70 10.40 6.72
CA PRO A 85 12.06 10.54 8.03
C PRO A 85 11.95 9.20 8.78
N ARG A 86 12.10 9.22 10.11
CA ARG A 86 11.87 8.05 10.96
C ARG A 86 10.37 7.76 11.08
N PHE A 87 9.98 6.50 11.03
CA PHE A 87 8.63 6.07 11.36
C PHE A 87 8.29 6.37 12.83
N ASP A 88 7.19 7.08 13.07
CA ASP A 88 6.81 7.61 14.38
C ASP A 88 6.10 6.57 15.26
N TYR A 89 6.82 5.48 15.55
CA TYR A 89 6.31 4.32 16.27
C TYR A 89 5.68 4.70 17.62
N GLU A 90 6.36 5.53 18.41
CA GLU A 90 5.94 5.87 19.76
C GLU A 90 4.59 6.61 19.76
N ASP A 91 4.43 7.61 18.91
CA ASP A 91 3.16 8.35 18.81
C ASP A 91 2.05 7.47 18.23
N HIS A 92 2.35 6.59 17.26
CA HIS A 92 1.35 5.66 16.73
C HIS A 92 0.85 4.66 17.77
N VAL A 93 1.72 4.16 18.65
CA VAL A 93 1.31 3.32 19.79
C VAL A 93 0.43 4.11 20.75
N ARG A 94 0.81 5.35 21.11
CA ARG A 94 0.01 6.22 21.98
C ARG A 94 -1.39 6.46 21.39
N THR A 95 -1.47 6.83 20.11
CA THR A 95 -2.75 7.05 19.42
C THR A 95 -3.61 5.78 19.41
N LEU A 96 -2.99 4.62 19.14
CA LEU A 96 -3.71 3.35 19.06
C LEU A 96 -4.21 2.84 20.42
N ILE A 97 -3.33 2.83 21.44
CA ILE A 97 -3.59 2.22 22.74
C ILE A 97 -4.26 3.21 23.70
N ASP A 98 -3.74 4.43 23.80
CA ASP A 98 -4.18 5.39 24.82
C ASP A 98 -5.36 6.23 24.34
N GLU A 99 -5.30 6.74 23.10
CA GLU A 99 -6.38 7.55 22.53
C GLU A 99 -7.51 6.70 21.92
N ARG A 100 -7.26 5.39 21.71
CA ARG A 100 -8.16 4.46 21.04
C ARG A 100 -8.64 5.03 19.68
N ARG A 101 -7.67 5.47 18.89
CA ARG A 101 -7.84 6.01 17.53
C ARG A 101 -6.89 5.30 16.56
N TRP A 102 -7.29 5.20 15.30
CA TRP A 102 -6.38 4.71 14.27
C TRP A 102 -5.33 5.78 13.96
N PRO A 103 -4.03 5.43 13.95
CA PRO A 103 -2.98 6.35 13.52
C PRO A 103 -3.22 6.88 12.11
N ALA A 104 -2.79 8.12 11.86
CA ALA A 104 -2.91 8.73 10.54
C ALA A 104 -2.11 7.95 9.49
N SER A 105 -2.61 7.93 8.25
CA SER A 105 -1.88 7.31 7.14
C SER A 105 -0.65 8.13 6.77
N THR A 106 0.46 7.45 6.50
CA THR A 106 1.71 8.04 6.02
C THR A 106 1.53 8.72 4.68
N THR A 107 2.07 9.93 4.55
CA THR A 107 2.00 10.75 3.33
C THR A 107 3.26 10.80 2.50
N ASP A 108 4.37 10.35 3.08
CA ASP A 108 5.70 10.32 2.51
C ASP A 108 6.38 9.00 2.92
N ILE A 109 7.59 8.76 2.40
CA ILE A 109 8.43 7.63 2.80
C ILE A 109 8.92 7.81 4.24
N SER A 110 9.01 6.71 4.99
CA SER A 110 9.66 6.68 6.30
C SER A 110 10.36 5.34 6.55
N GLU A 111 11.35 5.33 7.45
CA GLU A 111 12.14 4.13 7.77
C GLU A 111 12.19 3.88 9.28
N LEU A 112 12.36 2.62 9.67
CA LEU A 112 12.61 2.21 11.05
C LEU A 112 13.58 1.03 11.06
N ARG A 113 14.57 1.06 11.95
CA ARG A 113 15.45 -0.09 12.19
C ARG A 113 15.06 -0.82 13.48
N LEU A 114 14.84 -2.11 13.33
CA LEU A 114 14.63 -3.06 14.43
C LEU A 114 15.77 -4.06 14.45
N VAL A 115 16.34 -4.30 15.62
CA VAL A 115 17.38 -5.30 15.82
C VAL A 115 16.85 -6.40 16.72
N ILE A 116 16.94 -7.65 16.26
CA ILE A 116 16.47 -8.84 16.97
C ILE A 116 17.69 -9.70 17.32
N ASP A 117 17.93 -9.89 18.62
CA ASP A 117 18.85 -10.90 19.11
C ASP A 117 18.09 -12.23 19.24
N TYR A 118 18.61 -13.28 18.62
CA TYR A 118 17.97 -14.58 18.53
C TYR A 118 18.99 -15.72 18.61
N GLN A 119 18.50 -16.88 19.02
CA GLN A 119 19.26 -18.13 19.03
C GLN A 119 18.92 -18.96 17.80
N ARG A 120 19.93 -19.37 17.02
CA ARG A 120 19.74 -20.32 15.92
C ARG A 120 19.34 -21.70 16.44
N GLN A 121 18.83 -22.55 15.55
CA GLN A 121 18.47 -23.94 15.91
C GLN A 121 19.66 -24.76 16.45
N ASN A 122 20.89 -24.41 16.07
CA ASN A 122 22.11 -25.03 16.58
C ASN A 122 22.59 -24.45 17.93
N GLY A 123 21.83 -23.54 18.54
CA GLY A 123 22.12 -22.92 19.83
C GLY A 123 23.02 -21.68 19.77
N ALA A 124 23.47 -21.25 18.59
CA ALA A 124 24.35 -20.09 18.46
C ALA A 124 23.57 -18.77 18.51
N ASP A 125 24.03 -17.83 19.33
CA ASP A 125 23.46 -16.49 19.41
C ASP A 125 23.84 -15.65 18.18
N ARG A 126 22.85 -14.95 17.64
CA ARG A 126 22.97 -14.11 16.45
C ARG A 126 22.08 -12.88 16.57
N ARG A 127 22.33 -11.95 15.65
CA ARG A 127 21.59 -10.71 15.52
C ARG A 127 21.07 -10.57 14.10
N LEU A 128 19.79 -10.24 13.96
CA LEU A 128 19.17 -9.88 12.69
C LEU A 128 18.77 -8.41 12.75
N THR A 129 19.20 -7.63 11.76
CA THR A 129 18.76 -6.25 11.58
C THR A 129 17.64 -6.22 10.53
N ILE A 130 16.54 -5.55 10.83
CA ILE A 130 15.41 -5.37 9.93
C ILE A 130 15.20 -3.88 9.73
N ASP A 131 15.41 -3.41 8.49
CA ASP A 131 15.07 -2.06 8.07
C ASP A 131 13.68 -2.10 7.44
N ILE A 132 12.70 -1.49 8.09
CA ILE A 132 11.33 -1.42 7.61
C ILE A 132 11.15 -0.09 6.89
N VAL A 133 10.86 -0.14 5.59
CA VAL A 133 10.66 1.05 4.75
C VAL A 133 9.18 1.17 4.42
N ASP A 134 8.49 2.16 4.99
CA ASP A 134 7.10 2.49 4.70
C ASP A 134 7.01 3.51 3.57
N TYR A 135 6.27 3.19 2.51
CA TYR A 135 6.01 4.15 1.44
C TYR A 135 4.62 3.94 0.80
N PRO A 136 4.01 5.00 0.22
CA PRO A 136 2.70 4.92 -0.42
C PRO A 136 2.67 3.93 -1.60
N GLY A 137 1.67 3.04 -1.66
CA GLY A 137 1.55 2.05 -2.75
C GLY A 137 1.24 2.68 -4.11
N GLU A 138 0.61 3.86 -4.11
CA GLU A 138 0.36 4.65 -5.30
C GLU A 138 1.65 4.99 -6.04
N TRP A 139 2.78 5.03 -5.35
CA TRP A 139 4.08 5.32 -5.95
C TRP A 139 4.62 4.18 -6.81
N LEU A 140 4.20 2.94 -6.58
CA LEU A 140 4.54 1.79 -7.42
C LEU A 140 3.81 1.84 -8.76
N LEU A 141 2.60 2.40 -8.78
CA LEU A 141 1.81 2.58 -10.01
C LEU A 141 2.46 3.55 -11.00
N ASP A 142 3.46 4.32 -10.55
CA ASP A 142 4.23 5.21 -11.40
C ASP A 142 5.41 4.54 -12.10
N LEU A 143 5.86 3.37 -11.62
CA LEU A 143 7.02 2.70 -12.22
C LEU A 143 6.79 2.33 -13.69
N PRO A 144 5.59 1.85 -14.12
CA PRO A 144 5.30 1.64 -15.54
C PRO A 144 5.40 2.92 -16.40
N LEU A 145 5.31 4.12 -15.81
CA LEU A 145 5.47 5.37 -16.56
C LEU A 145 6.89 5.56 -17.09
N LEU A 146 7.89 4.87 -16.51
CA LEU A 146 9.27 4.93 -16.98
C LEU A 146 9.40 4.47 -18.44
N ASP A 147 8.58 3.50 -18.85
CA ASP A 147 8.59 2.89 -20.18
C ASP A 147 7.52 3.46 -21.12
N LYS A 148 6.70 4.42 -20.65
CA LYS A 148 5.64 5.06 -21.43
C LYS A 148 6.01 6.47 -21.84
N SER A 149 5.70 6.83 -23.09
CA SER A 149 5.71 8.23 -23.53
C SER A 149 4.54 9.00 -22.87
N TYR A 150 4.64 10.32 -22.88
CA TYR A 150 3.54 11.18 -22.42
C TYR A 150 2.26 10.91 -23.20
N GLU A 151 2.37 10.76 -24.52
CA GLU A 151 1.25 10.57 -25.43
C GLU A 151 0.53 9.23 -25.18
N GLN A 152 1.29 8.16 -24.95
CA GLN A 152 0.75 6.85 -24.60
C GLN A 152 0.02 6.90 -23.25
N TRP A 153 0.67 7.43 -22.22
CA TRP A 153 0.07 7.60 -20.91
C TRP A 153 -1.18 8.48 -20.96
N SER A 154 -1.16 9.52 -21.79
CA SER A 154 -2.28 10.44 -21.95
C SER A 154 -3.50 9.76 -22.57
N ALA A 155 -3.28 9.01 -23.66
CA ALA A 155 -4.34 8.26 -24.33
C ALA A 155 -4.98 7.22 -23.41
N GLU A 156 -4.17 6.45 -22.66
CA GLU A 156 -4.65 5.48 -21.68
C GLU A 156 -5.44 6.14 -20.54
N SER A 157 -4.92 7.25 -20.00
CA SER A 157 -5.56 7.98 -18.90
C SER A 157 -6.90 8.57 -19.31
N LEU A 158 -7.00 9.12 -20.52
CA LEU A 158 -8.25 9.63 -21.08
C LEU A 158 -9.25 8.51 -21.37
N ALA A 159 -8.79 7.38 -21.92
CA ALA A 159 -9.64 6.22 -22.15
C ALA A 159 -10.25 5.70 -20.85
N LEU A 160 -9.47 5.65 -19.77
CA LEU A 160 -9.92 5.24 -18.45
C LEU A 160 -10.85 6.28 -17.81
N ALA A 161 -10.53 7.57 -17.92
CA ALA A 161 -11.35 8.65 -17.38
C ALA A 161 -12.74 8.72 -18.02
N ARG A 162 -12.88 8.32 -19.28
CA ARG A 162 -14.16 8.30 -20.01
C ARG A 162 -15.06 7.11 -19.66
N GLN A 163 -14.58 6.14 -18.88
CA GLN A 163 -15.37 4.97 -18.46
C GLN A 163 -16.16 5.26 -17.18
N ALA A 164 -17.32 4.63 -16.99
CA ALA A 164 -18.05 4.73 -15.74
C ALA A 164 -17.34 3.96 -14.61
N PRO A 165 -17.36 4.45 -13.35
CA PRO A 165 -17.96 5.70 -12.89
C PRO A 165 -17.02 6.92 -12.97
N ARG A 166 -15.81 6.77 -13.54
CA ARG A 166 -14.80 7.85 -13.66
C ARG A 166 -15.28 9.04 -14.48
N ALA A 167 -16.08 8.81 -15.52
CA ALA A 167 -16.56 9.85 -16.45
C ALA A 167 -17.25 11.01 -15.73
N GLN A 168 -18.07 10.72 -14.71
CA GLN A 168 -18.76 11.75 -13.92
C GLN A 168 -17.78 12.54 -13.05
N LEU A 169 -16.77 11.87 -12.49
CA LEU A 169 -15.77 12.48 -11.62
C LEU A 169 -14.73 13.30 -12.41
N ALA A 170 -14.52 12.93 -13.67
CA ALA A 170 -13.56 13.57 -14.58
C ALA A 170 -14.18 14.72 -15.39
N ALA A 171 -15.50 14.94 -15.31
CA ALA A 171 -16.23 15.84 -16.19
C ALA A 171 -15.62 17.25 -16.26
N ASP A 172 -15.45 17.90 -15.11
CA ASP A 172 -14.87 19.26 -15.04
C ASP A 172 -13.48 19.34 -15.68
N TRP A 173 -12.66 18.32 -15.48
CA TRP A 173 -11.32 18.25 -16.08
C TRP A 173 -11.38 18.01 -17.59
N LEU A 174 -12.20 17.06 -18.05
CA LEU A 174 -12.38 16.72 -19.46
C LEU A 174 -12.94 17.90 -20.27
N ASP A 175 -13.93 18.61 -19.72
CA ASP A 175 -14.50 19.82 -20.32
C ASP A 175 -13.45 20.93 -20.39
N PHE A 176 -12.68 21.13 -19.31
CA PHE A 176 -11.63 22.14 -19.28
C PHE A 176 -10.59 21.89 -20.38
N ILE A 177 -10.02 20.69 -20.49
CA ILE A 177 -9.02 20.39 -21.51
C ILE A 177 -9.62 20.41 -22.93
N GLY A 178 -10.92 20.10 -23.09
CA GLY A 178 -11.62 20.15 -24.36
C GLY A 178 -11.77 21.57 -24.94
N THR A 179 -11.69 22.61 -24.09
CA THR A 179 -11.72 24.01 -24.51
C THR A 179 -10.35 24.59 -24.89
N HIS A 180 -9.27 23.84 -24.67
CA HIS A 180 -7.90 24.29 -24.93
C HIS A 180 -7.29 23.51 -26.09
N ASP A 181 -6.72 24.21 -27.09
CA ASP A 181 -5.96 23.56 -28.17
C ASP A 181 -4.58 23.12 -27.64
N PRO A 182 -4.26 21.80 -27.61
CA PRO A 182 -2.94 21.31 -27.18
C PRO A 182 -1.78 21.87 -27.98
N LYS A 183 -2.02 22.32 -29.23
CA LYS A 183 -1.00 22.87 -30.13
C LYS A 183 -0.84 24.39 -30.00
N ALA A 184 -1.72 25.06 -29.26
CA ALA A 184 -1.58 26.48 -28.96
C ALA A 184 -0.34 26.73 -28.08
N ARG A 185 0.07 28.01 -28.00
CA ARG A 185 1.23 28.43 -27.20
C ARG A 185 1.08 28.01 -25.74
N GLU A 186 2.20 27.62 -25.13
CA GLU A 186 2.29 27.23 -23.73
C GLU A 186 1.67 28.29 -22.79
N ASP A 187 0.85 27.84 -21.83
CA ASP A 187 0.15 28.67 -20.85
C ASP A 187 0.27 28.06 -19.46
N GLU A 188 0.95 28.78 -18.58
CA GLU A 188 1.21 28.35 -17.20
C GLU A 188 -0.07 28.30 -16.36
N GLN A 189 -0.96 29.29 -16.50
CA GLN A 189 -2.17 29.38 -15.70
C GLN A 189 -3.18 28.31 -16.11
N ALA A 190 -3.33 28.10 -17.42
CA ALA A 190 -4.15 27.00 -17.94
C ALA A 190 -3.63 25.64 -17.46
N THR A 191 -2.30 25.45 -17.44
CA THR A 191 -1.67 24.21 -16.96
C THR A 191 -1.93 23.98 -15.48
N LEU A 192 -1.80 25.00 -14.64
CA LEU A 192 -2.09 24.90 -13.20
C LEU A 192 -3.56 24.55 -12.94
N ALA A 193 -4.48 25.21 -13.66
CA ALA A 193 -5.91 24.93 -13.57
C ALA A 193 -6.25 23.50 -14.00
N ALA A 194 -5.74 23.06 -15.16
CA ALA A 194 -5.94 21.70 -15.67
C ALA A 194 -5.39 20.64 -14.70
N THR A 195 -4.19 20.86 -14.16
CA THR A 195 -3.55 19.96 -13.17
C THR A 195 -4.39 19.86 -11.91
N ARG A 196 -4.90 20.98 -11.41
CA ARG A 196 -5.76 21.00 -10.21
C ARG A 196 -7.01 20.17 -10.44
N LEU A 197 -7.72 20.38 -11.54
CA LEU A 197 -8.94 19.62 -11.88
C LEU A 197 -8.64 18.13 -12.04
N PHE A 198 -7.53 17.78 -12.70
CA PHE A 198 -7.08 16.39 -12.81
C PHE A 198 -6.78 15.77 -11.44
N THR A 199 -6.12 16.52 -10.55
CA THR A 199 -5.83 16.05 -9.18
C THR A 199 -7.10 15.86 -8.37
N ASP A 200 -8.06 16.77 -8.50
CA ASP A 200 -9.36 16.69 -7.81
C ASP A 200 -10.17 15.49 -8.32
N TYR A 201 -10.14 15.20 -9.63
CA TYR A 201 -10.66 13.96 -10.21
C TYR A 201 -10.03 12.71 -9.56
N LEU A 202 -8.69 12.62 -9.49
CA LEU A 202 -8.02 11.48 -8.87
C LEU A 202 -8.40 11.32 -7.40
N ARG A 203 -8.52 12.44 -6.65
CA ARG A 203 -8.96 12.43 -5.24
C ARG A 203 -10.40 11.93 -5.10
N ALA A 204 -11.28 12.32 -6.03
CA ALA A 204 -12.66 11.86 -6.04
C ALA A 204 -12.76 10.36 -6.32
N CYS A 205 -11.98 9.82 -7.25
CA CYS A 205 -11.88 8.38 -7.51
C CYS A 205 -11.42 7.58 -6.28
N ARG A 206 -10.52 8.13 -5.48
CA ARG A 206 -9.99 7.53 -4.24
C ARG A 206 -10.99 7.58 -3.06
N ASN A 207 -12.08 8.35 -3.17
CA ASN A 207 -13.09 8.45 -2.12
C ASN A 207 -13.69 7.07 -1.77
N GLU A 208 -14.09 6.86 -0.52
CA GLU A 208 -14.63 5.60 0.00
C GLU A 208 -15.80 5.05 -0.82
N ARG A 209 -16.62 5.95 -1.41
CA ARG A 209 -17.75 5.54 -2.25
C ARG A 209 -17.31 4.80 -3.52
N PHE A 210 -16.14 5.12 -4.06
CA PHE A 210 -15.67 4.59 -5.35
C PHE A 210 -14.47 3.64 -5.20
N ALA A 211 -13.64 3.84 -4.17
CA ALA A 211 -12.50 3.01 -3.78
C ALA A 211 -11.58 2.60 -4.96
N MET A 212 -11.38 3.48 -5.94
CA MET A 212 -10.51 3.18 -7.08
C MET A 212 -9.04 3.19 -6.64
N SER A 213 -8.27 2.30 -7.25
CA SER A 213 -6.88 1.99 -6.94
C SER A 213 -5.92 2.36 -8.09
N LEU A 214 -6.34 2.28 -9.35
CA LEU A 214 -5.50 2.57 -10.51
C LEU A 214 -5.49 4.08 -10.83
N LEU A 215 -4.68 4.84 -10.08
CA LEU A 215 -4.67 6.31 -10.12
C LEU A 215 -3.26 6.92 -10.31
N PRO A 216 -2.51 6.56 -11.38
CA PRO A 216 -1.27 7.27 -11.71
C PRO A 216 -1.55 8.68 -12.26
N PRO A 217 -0.72 9.70 -11.94
CA PRO A 217 0.54 9.60 -11.19
C PRO A 217 0.33 9.65 -9.67
N GLY A 218 0.90 8.71 -8.93
CA GLY A 218 0.64 8.52 -7.51
C GLY A 218 1.03 9.70 -6.61
N ARG A 219 2.07 10.47 -6.97
CA ARG A 219 2.48 11.66 -6.18
C ARG A 219 1.52 12.84 -6.31
N PHE A 220 0.54 12.81 -7.21
CA PHE A 220 -0.53 13.82 -7.21
C PHE A 220 -1.46 13.65 -6.02
N LEU A 221 -1.67 12.41 -5.59
CA LEU A 221 -2.47 12.06 -4.41
C LEU A 221 -1.66 12.13 -3.12
N MET A 222 -0.37 11.81 -3.20
CA MET A 222 0.56 11.73 -2.08
C MET A 222 1.85 12.51 -2.41
N PRO A 223 1.80 13.87 -2.39
CA PRO A 223 2.91 14.70 -2.88
C PRO A 223 4.12 14.74 -1.95
N GLY A 224 3.97 14.37 -0.68
CA GLY A 224 5.05 14.43 0.32
C GLY A 224 5.75 15.80 0.33
N SER A 225 7.07 15.76 0.42
CA SER A 225 7.96 16.93 0.31
C SER A 225 7.93 17.68 -1.03
N LEU A 226 7.32 17.13 -2.09
CA LEU A 226 7.26 17.73 -3.43
C LEU A 226 6.00 18.58 -3.66
N ALA A 227 5.17 18.79 -2.63
CA ALA A 227 3.98 19.63 -2.74
C ALA A 227 4.32 21.03 -3.29
N GLY A 228 3.64 21.43 -4.38
CA GLY A 228 3.88 22.71 -5.06
C GLY A 228 5.04 22.71 -6.07
N SER A 229 5.73 21.58 -6.26
CA SER A 229 6.78 21.46 -7.28
C SER A 229 6.20 21.53 -8.71
N PRO A 230 6.87 22.22 -9.66
CA PRO A 230 6.49 22.18 -11.07
C PRO A 230 6.49 20.77 -11.68
N ALA A 231 7.23 19.82 -11.10
CA ALA A 231 7.20 18.42 -11.52
C ALA A 231 5.82 17.76 -11.32
N LEU A 232 4.95 18.33 -10.47
CA LEU A 232 3.58 17.87 -10.23
C LEU A 232 2.52 18.75 -10.90
N THR A 233 2.89 19.48 -11.96
CA THR A 233 2.00 20.43 -12.64
C THR A 233 1.77 20.08 -14.11
N PHE A 234 1.26 18.88 -14.35
CA PHE A 234 0.86 18.40 -15.68
C PHE A 234 -0.43 17.56 -15.61
N CYS A 235 -1.09 17.37 -16.75
CA CYS A 235 -2.20 16.44 -16.89
C CYS A 235 -2.20 15.78 -18.28
N PRO A 236 -2.99 14.72 -18.48
CA PRO A 236 -3.26 14.20 -19.83
C PRO A 236 -3.89 15.27 -20.73
N LEU A 237 -3.53 15.27 -22.01
CA LEU A 237 -4.15 16.05 -23.09
C LEU A 237 -4.60 15.11 -24.22
N ASP A 238 -5.67 15.48 -24.93
CA ASP A 238 -6.14 14.70 -26.08
C ASP A 238 -5.22 14.93 -27.29
N VAL A 239 -4.19 14.09 -27.40
CA VAL A 239 -3.15 14.17 -28.44
C VAL A 239 -2.92 12.79 -29.06
N PRO A 240 -2.48 12.70 -30.33
CA PRO A 240 -2.20 11.41 -30.96
C PRO A 240 -1.06 10.67 -30.25
N ALA A 241 -1.24 9.36 -30.03
CA ALA A 241 -0.27 8.50 -29.34
C ALA A 241 1.14 8.52 -29.96
N ASP A 242 1.22 8.64 -31.29
CA ASP A 242 2.48 8.68 -32.06
C ASP A 242 2.81 10.09 -32.60
N GLY A 243 2.17 11.12 -32.05
CA GLY A 243 2.32 12.49 -32.53
C GLY A 243 3.57 13.20 -31.97
N THR A 244 3.94 14.32 -32.60
CA THR A 244 5.03 15.19 -32.13
C THR A 244 4.47 16.57 -31.77
N PRO A 245 4.75 17.10 -30.56
CA PRO A 245 4.28 18.42 -30.16
C PRO A 245 5.01 19.53 -30.92
N PRO A 246 4.29 20.58 -31.34
CA PRO A 246 4.91 21.82 -31.80
C PRO A 246 5.76 22.45 -30.69
N ASP A 247 6.86 23.11 -31.07
CA ASP A 247 7.71 23.81 -30.12
C ASP A 247 6.93 24.90 -29.36
N ARG A 248 7.19 25.02 -28.05
CA ARG A 248 6.55 26.00 -27.16
C ARG A 248 5.02 25.93 -27.13
N SER A 249 4.46 24.76 -27.42
CA SER A 249 3.03 24.47 -27.25
C SER A 249 2.69 24.00 -25.83
N LEU A 250 1.41 24.05 -25.48
CA LEU A 250 0.89 23.45 -24.24
C LEU A 250 1.27 21.96 -24.14
N TRP A 251 1.14 21.21 -25.24
CA TRP A 251 1.57 19.81 -25.31
C TRP A 251 3.07 19.64 -25.06
N ALA A 252 3.94 20.47 -25.65
CA ALA A 252 5.38 20.42 -25.38
C ALA A 252 5.69 20.69 -23.89
N MET A 253 4.98 21.63 -23.26
CA MET A 253 5.12 21.93 -21.82
C MET A 253 4.69 20.74 -20.95
N MET A 254 3.52 20.14 -21.20
CA MET A 254 3.02 18.98 -20.45
C MET A 254 3.96 17.79 -20.57
N ARG A 255 4.43 17.47 -21.79
CA ARG A 255 5.40 16.39 -22.04
C ARG A 255 6.70 16.62 -21.28
N ARG A 256 7.24 17.85 -21.31
CA ARG A 256 8.46 18.20 -20.57
C ARG A 256 8.29 17.96 -19.07
N ARG A 257 7.14 18.35 -18.50
CA ARG A 257 6.84 18.17 -17.07
C ARG A 257 6.65 16.70 -16.70
N TYR A 258 6.01 15.91 -17.55
CA TYR A 258 5.91 14.45 -17.39
C TYR A 258 7.31 13.77 -17.39
N GLU A 259 8.21 14.16 -18.30
CA GLU A 259 9.58 13.63 -18.28
C GLU A 259 10.40 14.14 -17.08
N SER A 260 10.11 15.35 -16.61
CA SER A 260 10.68 15.88 -15.36
C SER A 260 10.19 15.07 -14.16
N TYR A 261 8.91 14.70 -14.13
CA TYR A 261 8.34 13.82 -13.11
C TYR A 261 9.03 12.45 -13.09
N LYS A 262 9.20 11.82 -14.25
CA LYS A 262 9.91 10.54 -14.36
C LYS A 262 11.34 10.66 -13.82
N SER A 263 12.07 11.70 -14.20
CA SER A 263 13.49 11.86 -13.83
C SER A 263 13.75 12.29 -12.38
N ILE A 264 12.89 13.15 -11.82
CA ILE A 264 13.09 13.76 -10.49
C ILE A 264 12.35 12.97 -9.40
N VAL A 265 11.27 12.26 -9.75
CA VAL A 265 10.38 11.60 -8.77
C VAL A 265 10.44 10.08 -8.88
N VAL A 266 10.14 9.54 -10.07
CA VAL A 266 9.97 8.09 -10.24
C VAL A 266 11.30 7.36 -10.22
N ARG A 267 12.29 7.83 -10.99
CA ARG A 267 13.62 7.20 -11.09
C ARG A 267 14.38 7.19 -9.76
N PRO A 268 14.47 8.30 -8.99
CA PRO A 268 15.18 8.30 -7.72
C PRO A 268 14.54 7.35 -6.72
N PHE A 269 13.20 7.36 -6.60
CA PHE A 269 12.50 6.41 -5.73
C PHE A 269 12.81 4.94 -6.07
N PHE A 270 12.79 4.59 -7.35
CA PHE A 270 13.11 3.24 -7.79
C PHE A 270 14.55 2.85 -7.41
N ARG A 271 15.53 3.70 -7.74
CA ARG A 271 16.95 3.44 -7.54
C ARG A 271 17.35 3.42 -6.05
N ASP A 272 16.87 4.38 -5.27
CA ASP A 272 17.36 4.66 -3.93
C ASP A 272 16.63 3.82 -2.87
N HIS A 273 15.39 3.41 -3.13
CA HIS A 273 14.59 2.64 -2.19
C HIS A 273 14.17 1.28 -2.76
N PHE A 274 13.38 1.25 -3.84
CA PHE A 274 12.74 0.02 -4.31
C PHE A 274 13.73 -1.07 -4.73
N ALA A 275 14.78 -0.70 -5.47
CA ALA A 275 15.81 -1.65 -5.94
C ALA A 275 16.63 -2.27 -4.80
N ARG A 276 16.61 -1.67 -3.60
CA ARG A 276 17.36 -2.12 -2.41
C ARG A 276 16.55 -3.02 -1.49
N LEU A 277 15.27 -3.25 -1.77
CA LEU A 277 14.42 -4.09 -0.93
C LEU A 277 14.79 -5.57 -1.11
N ASP A 278 14.80 -6.31 0.00
CA ASP A 278 15.00 -7.76 0.03
C ASP A 278 13.65 -8.49 0.16
N ARG A 279 12.71 -7.89 0.89
CA ARG A 279 11.36 -8.45 1.14
C ARG A 279 10.32 -7.37 0.86
N GLN A 280 9.14 -7.79 0.41
CA GLN A 280 8.02 -6.88 0.18
C GLN A 280 6.73 -7.44 0.79
N ILE A 281 5.99 -6.58 1.47
CA ILE A 281 4.56 -6.80 1.73
C ILE A 281 3.72 -5.71 1.05
N VAL A 282 2.66 -6.12 0.37
CA VAL A 282 1.66 -5.25 -0.27
C VAL A 282 0.33 -5.45 0.45
N LEU A 283 -0.05 -4.47 1.26
CA LEU A 283 -1.32 -4.46 1.98
C LEU A 283 -2.46 -4.02 1.05
N VAL A 284 -3.58 -4.73 1.12
CA VAL A 284 -4.75 -4.53 0.27
C VAL A 284 -6.00 -4.46 1.12
N ASP A 285 -6.80 -3.39 0.95
CA ASP A 285 -8.13 -3.29 1.55
C ASP A 285 -9.20 -3.76 0.54
N ALA A 286 -9.31 -5.08 0.38
CA ALA A 286 -10.27 -5.65 -0.56
C ALA A 286 -11.72 -5.43 -0.10
N LEU A 287 -11.96 -5.32 1.21
CA LEU A 287 -13.30 -5.08 1.77
C LEU A 287 -13.84 -3.71 1.37
N ALA A 288 -12.98 -2.68 1.32
CA ALA A 288 -13.39 -1.37 0.78
C ALA A 288 -13.78 -1.44 -0.70
N ALA A 289 -13.07 -2.22 -1.51
CA ALA A 289 -13.43 -2.43 -2.91
C ALA A 289 -14.78 -3.18 -3.05
N PHE A 290 -15.02 -4.18 -2.22
CA PHE A 290 -16.33 -4.85 -2.14
C PHE A 290 -17.45 -3.90 -1.72
N ASN A 291 -17.23 -3.04 -0.73
CA ASN A 291 -18.23 -2.03 -0.36
C ASN A 291 -18.55 -1.11 -1.54
N ALA A 292 -17.54 -0.70 -2.31
CA ALA A 292 -17.72 0.23 -3.42
C ALA A 292 -18.49 -0.42 -4.60
N GLY A 293 -18.09 -1.62 -5.04
CA GLY A 293 -18.77 -2.34 -6.12
C GLY A 293 -17.83 -3.08 -7.08
N PRO A 294 -18.39 -3.79 -8.08
CA PRO A 294 -17.61 -4.60 -9.03
C PRO A 294 -16.55 -3.81 -9.79
N THR A 295 -16.85 -2.57 -10.19
CA THR A 295 -15.88 -1.71 -10.89
C THR A 295 -14.65 -1.42 -10.03
N ALA A 296 -14.82 -1.21 -8.72
CA ALA A 296 -13.70 -0.98 -7.81
C ALA A 296 -12.85 -2.25 -7.63
N LEU A 297 -13.49 -3.42 -7.64
CA LEU A 297 -12.82 -4.71 -7.57
C LEU A 297 -11.94 -4.97 -8.81
N HIS A 298 -12.46 -4.69 -10.01
CA HIS A 298 -11.70 -4.74 -11.26
C HIS A 298 -10.56 -3.73 -11.30
N ASP A 299 -10.82 -2.52 -10.82
CA ASP A 299 -9.80 -1.47 -10.74
C ASP A 299 -8.66 -1.84 -9.77
N LEU A 300 -9.00 -2.51 -8.66
CA LEU A 300 -8.03 -3.10 -7.73
C LEU A 300 -7.22 -4.23 -8.40
N GLU A 301 -7.85 -5.14 -9.13
CA GLU A 301 -7.15 -6.21 -9.89
C GLU A 301 -6.14 -5.61 -10.88
N ALA A 302 -6.54 -4.57 -11.62
CA ALA A 302 -5.67 -3.87 -12.55
C ALA A 302 -4.49 -3.16 -11.84
N ALA A 303 -4.74 -2.52 -10.70
CA ALA A 303 -3.69 -1.90 -9.90
C ALA A 303 -2.68 -2.92 -9.35
N LEU A 304 -3.15 -4.06 -8.83
CA LEU A 304 -2.29 -5.15 -8.36
C LEU A 304 -1.46 -5.76 -9.50
N THR A 305 -2.05 -5.90 -10.69
CA THR A 305 -1.34 -6.32 -11.89
C THR A 305 -0.22 -5.35 -12.25
N GLY A 306 -0.49 -4.04 -12.23
CA GLY A 306 0.52 -3.00 -12.47
C GLY A 306 1.66 -3.04 -11.45
N ILE A 307 1.35 -3.23 -10.16
CA ILE A 307 2.35 -3.41 -9.09
C ILE A 307 3.20 -4.66 -9.35
N LEU A 308 2.59 -5.78 -9.74
CA LEU A 308 3.32 -7.02 -10.02
C LEU A 308 4.27 -6.88 -11.22
N ASP A 309 3.84 -6.14 -12.24
CA ASP A 309 4.67 -5.86 -13.40
C ASP A 309 5.92 -5.04 -13.03
N CYS A 310 5.88 -4.25 -11.96
CA CYS A 310 7.05 -3.51 -11.46
C CYS A 310 8.21 -4.41 -11.03
N PHE A 311 7.91 -5.58 -10.48
CA PHE A 311 8.94 -6.56 -10.09
C PHE A 311 9.56 -7.26 -11.29
N ASN A 312 8.97 -7.13 -12.49
CA ASN A 312 9.47 -7.70 -13.74
C ASN A 312 10.33 -6.73 -14.57
N ILE A 313 10.37 -5.42 -14.23
CA ILE A 313 10.98 -4.35 -15.04
C ILE A 313 12.49 -4.55 -15.32
N GLY A 314 13.17 -5.48 -14.63
CA GLY A 314 14.59 -5.80 -14.81
C GLY A 314 15.03 -6.43 -16.15
N ARG A 315 14.12 -6.81 -17.08
CA ARG A 315 14.50 -7.54 -18.31
C ARG A 315 14.26 -6.83 -19.65
N GLY A 316 13.52 -5.70 -19.69
CA GLY A 316 13.09 -5.08 -20.95
C GLY A 316 13.92 -3.89 -21.46
N SER A 317 14.77 -3.29 -20.63
CA SER A 317 15.50 -2.07 -20.95
C SER A 317 16.97 -2.20 -20.57
N LEU A 318 17.89 -1.77 -21.44
CA LEU A 318 19.34 -1.83 -21.21
C LEU A 318 19.79 -1.14 -19.91
N TRP A 319 18.96 -0.26 -19.34
CA TRP A 319 19.20 0.44 -18.08
C TRP A 319 18.71 -0.32 -16.84
N SER A 320 17.72 -1.21 -16.96
CA SER A 320 17.16 -1.94 -15.81
C SER A 320 17.99 -3.16 -15.38
N ALA A 321 18.94 -3.61 -16.22
CA ALA A 321 19.87 -4.68 -15.88
C ALA A 321 20.89 -4.32 -14.79
N LEU A 322 21.15 -3.02 -14.56
CA LEU A 322 22.11 -2.55 -13.53
C LEU A 322 21.48 -2.39 -12.14
N PHE A 323 20.14 -2.46 -12.03
CA PHE A 323 19.39 -2.21 -10.79
C PHE A 323 18.23 -3.20 -10.60
N SER A 324 18.46 -4.49 -10.90
CA SER A 324 17.47 -5.55 -10.70
C SER A 324 17.04 -5.61 -9.22
N PRO A 325 15.72 -5.56 -8.92
CA PRO A 325 15.24 -5.70 -7.55
C PRO A 325 15.72 -7.02 -6.94
N ARG A 326 16.23 -6.97 -5.70
CA ARG A 326 16.68 -8.17 -4.95
C ARG A 326 15.55 -8.90 -4.22
N ILE A 327 14.31 -8.48 -4.45
CA ILE A 327 13.16 -8.96 -3.70
C ILE A 327 12.91 -10.44 -4.04
N ASP A 328 13.23 -11.32 -3.09
CA ASP A 328 13.08 -12.77 -3.25
C ASP A 328 11.77 -13.29 -2.63
N ARG A 329 11.08 -12.47 -1.81
CA ARG A 329 9.76 -12.77 -1.24
C ARG A 329 8.81 -11.58 -1.28
N ILE A 330 7.62 -11.83 -1.82
CA ILE A 330 6.54 -10.86 -1.94
C ILE A 330 5.28 -11.44 -1.30
N LEU A 331 4.72 -10.73 -0.31
CA LEU A 331 3.49 -11.12 0.37
C LEU A 331 2.38 -10.13 0.03
N PHE A 332 1.28 -10.61 -0.55
CA PHE A 332 0.05 -9.84 -0.68
C PHE A 332 -0.85 -10.11 0.52
N ALA A 333 -1.26 -9.07 1.22
CA ALA A 333 -2.03 -9.20 2.46
C ALA A 333 -3.38 -8.48 2.37
N ALA A 334 -4.47 -9.24 2.33
CA ALA A 334 -5.82 -8.70 2.49
C ALA A 334 -5.99 -8.29 3.96
N THR A 335 -6.08 -6.99 4.22
CA THR A 335 -6.14 -6.42 5.57
C THR A 335 -7.57 -6.37 6.10
N LYS A 336 -7.70 -6.08 7.41
CA LYS A 336 -8.99 -5.92 8.10
C LYS A 336 -9.85 -7.20 8.06
N ALA A 337 -9.21 -8.37 8.02
CA ALA A 337 -9.90 -9.66 8.03
C ALA A 337 -10.80 -9.85 9.27
N ASP A 338 -10.54 -9.12 10.36
CA ASP A 338 -11.39 -9.10 11.55
C ASP A 338 -12.77 -8.48 11.29
N HIS A 339 -12.95 -7.70 10.21
CA HIS A 339 -14.28 -7.24 9.79
C HIS A 339 -15.13 -8.37 9.18
N LEU A 340 -14.61 -9.59 9.13
CA LEU A 340 -15.30 -10.79 8.73
C LEU A 340 -15.26 -11.83 9.85
N HIS A 341 -16.29 -12.67 9.88
CA HIS A 341 -16.24 -13.91 10.65
C HIS A 341 -15.17 -14.85 10.06
N ARG A 342 -14.54 -15.66 10.93
CA ARG A 342 -13.43 -16.57 10.58
C ARG A 342 -13.73 -17.51 9.40
N SER A 343 -15.00 -17.87 9.20
CA SER A 343 -15.46 -18.72 8.08
C SER A 343 -15.20 -18.10 6.71
N SER A 344 -15.01 -16.77 6.64
CA SER A 344 -14.81 -16.02 5.41
C SER A 344 -13.35 -15.60 5.18
N HIS A 345 -12.43 -15.85 6.12
CA HIS A 345 -11.01 -15.47 5.98
C HIS A 345 -10.33 -16.20 4.82
N ASP A 346 -10.59 -17.50 4.66
CA ASP A 346 -10.03 -18.28 3.56
C ASP A 346 -10.63 -17.88 2.21
N ARG A 347 -11.89 -17.43 2.20
CA ARG A 347 -12.52 -16.87 0.98
C ARG A 347 -11.88 -15.54 0.58
N LEU A 348 -11.63 -14.65 1.54
CA LEU A 348 -10.93 -13.38 1.31
C LEU A 348 -9.51 -13.62 0.75
N GLU A 349 -8.79 -14.59 1.31
CA GLU A 349 -7.48 -14.99 0.82
C GLU A 349 -7.56 -15.55 -0.61
N ALA A 350 -8.56 -16.39 -0.91
CA ALA A 350 -8.77 -16.95 -2.25
C ALA A 350 -9.15 -15.88 -3.30
N ILE A 351 -9.97 -14.89 -2.93
CA ILE A 351 -10.32 -13.75 -3.78
C ILE A 351 -9.06 -12.94 -4.13
N LEU A 352 -8.25 -12.57 -3.13
CA LEU A 352 -7.03 -11.82 -3.38
C LEU A 352 -6.04 -12.64 -4.22
N ARG A 353 -5.93 -13.95 -3.96
CA ARG A 353 -5.11 -14.88 -4.75
C ARG A 353 -5.53 -14.86 -6.22
N ARG A 354 -6.83 -14.98 -6.51
CA ARG A 354 -7.38 -14.93 -7.86
C ARG A 354 -7.07 -13.62 -8.61
N MET A 355 -7.05 -12.48 -7.91
CA MET A 355 -6.67 -11.19 -8.51
C MET A 355 -5.19 -11.12 -8.89
N VAL A 356 -4.32 -11.72 -8.07
CA VAL A 356 -2.87 -11.67 -8.32
C VAL A 356 -2.39 -12.80 -9.21
N ASP A 357 -3.09 -13.93 -9.31
CA ASP A 357 -2.62 -15.17 -9.95
C ASP A 357 -2.08 -14.96 -11.38
N ARG A 358 -2.81 -14.21 -12.23
CA ARG A 358 -2.39 -13.96 -13.62
C ARG A 358 -1.06 -13.22 -13.71
N ALA A 359 -0.86 -12.21 -12.86
CA ALA A 359 0.36 -11.41 -12.84
C ALA A 359 1.48 -12.09 -12.03
N ALA A 360 1.13 -12.82 -10.97
CA ALA A 360 2.05 -13.57 -10.12
C ALA A 360 2.70 -14.73 -10.88
N ALA A 361 2.00 -15.39 -11.80
CA ALA A 361 2.59 -16.43 -12.65
C ALA A 361 3.76 -15.90 -13.49
N ARG A 362 3.68 -14.64 -13.96
CA ARG A 362 4.79 -13.97 -14.69
C ARG A 362 5.93 -13.60 -13.75
N ALA A 363 5.62 -13.11 -12.55
CA ALA A 363 6.62 -12.73 -11.55
C ALA A 363 7.34 -13.94 -10.93
N ALA A 364 6.68 -15.08 -10.70
CA ALA A 364 7.33 -16.29 -10.18
C ALA A 364 8.46 -16.81 -11.11
N ALA A 365 8.37 -16.52 -12.42
CA ALA A 365 9.42 -16.85 -13.39
C ALA A 365 10.72 -16.03 -13.22
N THR A 366 10.76 -15.05 -12.30
CA THR A 366 11.97 -14.31 -11.92
C THR A 366 12.67 -14.89 -10.68
N GLY A 367 12.06 -15.88 -10.01
CA GLY A 367 12.62 -16.54 -8.82
C GLY A 367 12.09 -16.01 -7.48
N ALA A 368 11.28 -14.95 -7.49
CA ALA A 368 10.62 -14.46 -6.28
C ALA A 368 9.51 -15.42 -5.82
N ARG A 369 9.48 -15.73 -4.51
CA ARG A 369 8.38 -16.47 -3.89
C ARG A 369 7.23 -15.51 -3.58
N ILE A 370 6.04 -15.84 -4.05
CA ILE A 370 4.85 -15.03 -3.84
C ILE A 370 3.88 -15.85 -2.96
N ASP A 371 3.35 -15.23 -1.91
CA ASP A 371 2.24 -15.79 -1.14
C ASP A 371 1.16 -14.72 -0.90
N VAL A 372 -0.02 -15.19 -0.51
CA VAL A 372 -1.19 -14.37 -0.23
C VAL A 372 -1.75 -14.76 1.13
N VAL A 373 -2.13 -13.78 1.94
CA VAL A 373 -2.71 -14.00 3.27
C VAL A 373 -3.86 -13.03 3.53
N ALA A 374 -4.92 -13.49 4.19
CA ALA A 374 -5.87 -12.60 4.85
C ALA A 374 -5.44 -12.36 6.31
N LEU A 375 -5.25 -11.11 6.72
CA LEU A 375 -4.78 -10.76 8.06
C LEU A 375 -5.51 -9.56 8.67
N ALA A 376 -5.38 -9.44 9.99
CA ALA A 376 -5.67 -8.21 10.72
C ALA A 376 -4.48 -7.92 11.63
N ALA A 377 -3.75 -6.84 11.34
CA ALA A 377 -2.59 -6.45 12.15
C ALA A 377 -2.99 -6.11 13.59
N VAL A 378 -4.14 -5.46 13.74
CA VAL A 378 -4.79 -5.24 15.03
C VAL A 378 -6.26 -5.64 14.88
N ARG A 379 -6.69 -6.60 15.69
CA ARG A 379 -8.06 -7.13 15.70
C ARG A 379 -8.96 -6.20 16.51
N ALA A 380 -9.87 -5.50 15.85
CA ALA A 380 -10.83 -4.59 16.47
C ALA A 380 -12.14 -5.28 16.88
N THR A 381 -12.43 -6.46 16.33
CA THR A 381 -13.70 -7.16 16.53
C THR A 381 -13.53 -8.52 17.23
N ARG A 382 -14.62 -9.05 17.77
CA ARG A 382 -14.69 -10.40 18.39
C ARG A 382 -15.74 -11.24 17.68
N GLU A 383 -15.53 -12.56 17.65
CA GLU A 383 -16.51 -13.49 17.08
C GLU A 383 -17.75 -13.60 17.98
N ALA A 384 -18.92 -13.67 17.36
CA ALA A 384 -20.19 -13.95 18.03
C ALA A 384 -21.13 -14.78 17.14
N GLU A 385 -22.08 -15.46 17.76
CA GLU A 385 -23.22 -16.07 17.05
C GLU A 385 -24.49 -15.36 17.51
N VAL A 386 -25.26 -14.84 16.56
CA VAL A 386 -26.56 -14.23 16.84
C VAL A 386 -27.65 -15.13 16.28
N GLN A 387 -28.64 -15.44 17.11
CA GLN A 387 -29.80 -16.21 16.67
C GLN A 387 -30.90 -15.26 16.22
N ARG A 388 -31.30 -15.34 14.95
CA ARG A 388 -32.36 -14.50 14.37
C ARG A 388 -33.22 -15.35 13.45
N GLY A 389 -34.55 -15.35 13.66
CA GLY A 389 -35.48 -16.10 12.81
C GLY A 389 -35.29 -17.63 12.82
N GLY A 390 -34.66 -18.19 13.85
CA GLY A 390 -34.35 -19.62 13.94
C GLY A 390 -32.99 -20.01 13.34
N GLU A 391 -32.34 -19.11 12.61
CA GLU A 391 -31.01 -19.31 12.04
C GLU A 391 -29.91 -18.76 12.96
N ARG A 392 -28.72 -19.36 12.91
CA ARG A 392 -27.52 -18.86 13.58
C ARG A 392 -26.66 -18.11 12.58
N LEU A 393 -26.52 -16.82 12.79
CA LEU A 393 -25.76 -15.94 11.90
C LEU A 393 -24.34 -15.74 12.45
N PRO A 394 -23.29 -16.04 11.66
CA PRO A 394 -21.90 -15.86 12.07
C PRO A 394 -21.58 -14.36 12.11
N SER A 395 -21.63 -13.77 13.30
CA SER A 395 -21.59 -12.33 13.51
C SER A 395 -20.25 -11.89 14.12
N ILE A 396 -19.99 -10.59 14.09
CA ILE A 396 -18.86 -9.97 14.76
C ILE A 396 -19.35 -8.88 15.72
N LEU A 397 -18.65 -8.74 16.85
CA LEU A 397 -18.88 -7.70 17.85
C LEU A 397 -17.77 -6.66 17.77
N GLY A 398 -18.13 -5.39 17.82
CA GLY A 398 -17.17 -4.29 17.92
C GLY A 398 -17.86 -2.93 18.07
N THR A 399 -17.07 -1.89 18.31
CA THR A 399 -17.55 -0.50 18.34
C THR A 399 -17.31 0.14 16.97
N PRO A 400 -18.35 0.44 16.16
CA PRO A 400 -18.19 1.15 14.89
C PRO A 400 -17.57 2.54 15.11
N LEU A 401 -16.98 3.13 14.07
CA LEU A 401 -16.56 4.53 14.13
C LEU A 401 -17.78 5.46 14.19
N ALA A 402 -17.62 6.61 14.86
CA ALA A 402 -18.65 7.64 14.88
C ALA A 402 -18.98 8.10 13.46
N GLY A 403 -20.28 8.17 13.14
CA GLY A 403 -20.77 8.56 11.81
C GLY A 403 -20.83 7.43 10.79
N GLU A 404 -20.35 6.22 11.13
CA GLU A 404 -20.70 5.04 10.35
C GLU A 404 -22.21 4.79 10.45
N SER A 405 -22.80 4.23 9.39
CA SER A 405 -24.23 3.89 9.39
C SER A 405 -24.43 2.50 8.81
N ALA A 406 -25.49 1.80 9.25
CA ALA A 406 -26.00 0.59 8.63
C ALA A 406 -27.46 0.37 9.07
N GLY A 407 -28.30 -0.13 8.15
CA GLY A 407 -29.70 -0.45 8.47
C GLY A 407 -30.51 0.76 8.96
N GLY A 408 -30.26 1.95 8.41
CA GLY A 408 -30.91 3.20 8.83
C GLY A 408 -30.42 3.81 10.15
N GLU A 409 -29.51 3.16 10.88
CA GLU A 409 -28.94 3.69 12.12
C GLU A 409 -27.57 4.33 11.87
N THR A 410 -27.25 5.41 12.60
CA THR A 410 -25.93 6.05 12.60
C THR A 410 -25.26 5.86 13.96
N PHE A 411 -24.04 5.36 13.97
CA PHE A 411 -23.32 4.97 15.18
C PHE A 411 -22.59 6.14 15.82
N ASP A 412 -22.57 6.15 17.15
CA ASP A 412 -22.00 7.20 18.02
C ASP A 412 -20.47 7.10 18.19
N GLY A 413 -19.88 5.95 17.88
CA GLY A 413 -18.46 5.68 18.11
C GLY A 413 -18.13 5.11 19.49
N ASP A 414 -19.11 4.79 20.33
CA ASP A 414 -18.92 4.33 21.69
C ASP A 414 -19.70 3.04 22.00
N SER A 415 -20.85 2.85 21.35
CA SER A 415 -21.71 1.68 21.47
C SER A 415 -21.14 0.46 20.75
N GLU A 416 -21.10 -0.69 21.44
CA GLU A 416 -20.75 -1.97 20.84
C GLU A 416 -21.98 -2.59 20.17
N ILE A 417 -21.81 -3.09 18.95
CA ILE A 417 -22.87 -3.73 18.17
C ILE A 417 -22.48 -5.15 17.77
N ALA A 418 -23.48 -5.98 17.53
CA ALA A 418 -23.33 -7.23 16.77
C ALA A 418 -23.74 -6.98 15.32
N THR A 419 -22.84 -7.22 14.38
CA THR A 419 -23.16 -7.12 12.94
C THR A 419 -22.90 -8.44 12.23
N PHE A 420 -23.77 -8.77 11.30
CA PHE A 420 -23.53 -9.82 10.31
C PHE A 420 -22.99 -9.15 9.04
N PRO A 421 -21.70 -9.27 8.72
CA PRO A 421 -21.08 -8.53 7.62
C PRO A 421 -21.49 -9.06 6.23
N GLY A 422 -22.28 -10.14 6.16
CA GLY A 422 -22.55 -10.89 4.95
C GLY A 422 -21.51 -11.99 4.70
N ASP A 423 -21.87 -12.94 3.86
CA ASP A 423 -20.97 -13.98 3.38
C ASP A 423 -20.24 -13.51 2.14
N LEU A 424 -18.90 -13.65 2.14
CA LEU A 424 -18.16 -13.49 0.90
C LEU A 424 -18.58 -14.57 -0.10
N PRO A 425 -18.71 -14.22 -1.38
CA PRO A 425 -19.20 -15.11 -2.42
C PRO A 425 -18.26 -16.31 -2.62
N THR A 426 -18.85 -17.45 -2.94
CA THR A 426 -18.12 -18.72 -3.11
C THR A 426 -17.66 -18.97 -4.54
N ASP A 427 -18.38 -18.42 -5.52
CA ASP A 427 -17.99 -18.44 -6.92
C ASP A 427 -17.11 -17.21 -7.21
N LEU A 428 -15.82 -17.43 -7.40
CA LEU A 428 -14.86 -16.37 -7.60
C LEU A 428 -14.91 -15.80 -9.00
N ASP A 429 -15.14 -16.62 -10.02
CA ASP A 429 -15.09 -16.15 -11.41
C ASP A 429 -16.30 -15.27 -11.73
N ALA A 430 -17.48 -15.62 -11.19
CA ALA A 430 -18.68 -14.78 -11.29
C ALA A 430 -18.49 -13.36 -10.74
N LEU A 431 -17.55 -13.12 -9.80
CA LEU A 431 -17.26 -11.78 -9.28
C LEU A 431 -16.60 -10.87 -10.30
N PHE A 432 -15.87 -11.45 -11.25
CA PHE A 432 -15.08 -10.75 -12.25
C PHE A 432 -15.68 -10.86 -13.66
N ASP A 433 -16.91 -11.38 -13.81
CA ASP A 433 -17.57 -11.56 -15.10
C ASP A 433 -18.34 -10.31 -15.60
N GLY A 434 -18.41 -9.23 -14.82
CA GLY A 434 -18.99 -7.97 -15.28
C GLY A 434 -19.43 -7.00 -14.18
N ALA A 435 -19.92 -5.83 -14.61
CA ALA A 435 -20.29 -4.71 -13.74
C ALA A 435 -21.55 -4.95 -12.88
N ASP A 436 -22.33 -6.00 -13.18
CA ASP A 436 -23.58 -6.36 -12.49
C ASP A 436 -23.41 -7.56 -11.54
N SER A 437 -22.17 -7.96 -11.21
CA SER A 437 -21.93 -9.14 -10.37
C SER A 437 -22.49 -9.00 -8.94
N PHE A 438 -22.49 -7.78 -8.39
CA PHE A 438 -23.18 -7.44 -7.14
C PHE A 438 -23.40 -5.91 -7.04
N ARG A 439 -24.28 -5.47 -6.14
CA ARG A 439 -24.58 -4.07 -5.87
C ARG A 439 -23.70 -3.51 -4.76
N GLY A 440 -22.87 -2.52 -5.10
CA GLY A 440 -22.07 -1.73 -4.13
C GLY A 440 -22.55 -0.28 -3.99
N LEU A 441 -21.88 0.46 -3.10
CA LEU A 441 -22.15 1.87 -2.77
C LEU A 441 -21.99 2.84 -3.95
N SER A 442 -21.28 2.44 -5.01
CA SER A 442 -21.16 3.26 -6.22
C SER A 442 -22.44 3.24 -7.06
N ALA A 443 -23.24 2.18 -6.97
CA ALA A 443 -24.41 1.94 -7.82
C ALA A 443 -25.75 2.08 -7.07
N ALA A 444 -25.78 1.91 -5.75
CA ALA A 444 -26.99 1.96 -4.94
C ALA A 444 -26.81 2.76 -3.63
N PRO A 445 -27.89 3.33 -3.04
CA PRO A 445 -27.88 3.81 -1.67
C PRO A 445 -27.46 2.70 -0.71
N GLY A 446 -26.82 3.05 0.40
CA GLY A 446 -26.16 2.04 1.23
C GLY A 446 -27.06 1.00 1.91
N ASP A 447 -28.39 1.16 1.89
CA ASP A 447 -29.33 0.16 2.42
C ASP A 447 -29.69 -0.91 1.38
N ASP A 448 -29.40 -0.66 0.09
CA ASP A 448 -29.64 -1.59 -1.04
C ASP A 448 -28.35 -2.26 -1.56
N ALA A 449 -27.22 -2.04 -0.88
CA ALA A 449 -25.94 -2.66 -1.22
C ALA A 449 -25.86 -4.09 -0.67
N ASP A 450 -25.31 -5.01 -1.47
CA ASP A 450 -25.19 -6.43 -1.11
C ASP A 450 -24.13 -6.65 -0.02
N TYR A 451 -23.13 -5.76 0.05
CA TYR A 451 -22.06 -5.79 1.06
C TYR A 451 -21.97 -4.46 1.81
N ARG A 452 -21.82 -4.55 3.13
CA ARG A 452 -21.57 -3.38 4.00
C ARG A 452 -20.66 -3.72 5.18
N PHE A 453 -19.36 -3.66 4.91
CA PHE A 453 -18.33 -3.78 5.94
C PHE A 453 -18.15 -2.45 6.67
N LEU A 454 -18.59 -2.39 7.93
CA LEU A 454 -18.42 -1.24 8.80
C LEU A 454 -16.94 -1.04 9.19
N ARG A 455 -16.58 0.20 9.50
CA ARG A 455 -15.30 0.51 10.13
C ARG A 455 -15.44 0.51 11.65
N PHE A 456 -14.54 -0.17 12.34
CA PHE A 456 -14.53 -0.27 13.80
C PHE A 456 -13.43 0.60 14.41
N ARG A 457 -13.61 0.99 15.67
CA ARG A 457 -12.58 1.59 16.50
C ARG A 457 -11.53 0.57 16.93
N PRO A 458 -10.31 1.00 17.29
CA PRO A 458 -9.34 0.13 17.94
C PRO A 458 -9.96 -0.62 19.14
N PRO A 459 -9.48 -1.84 19.41
CA PRO A 459 -10.00 -2.67 20.49
C PRO A 459 -9.81 -1.96 21.84
N LYS A 460 -10.72 -2.21 22.78
CA LYS A 460 -10.48 -1.89 24.19
C LYS A 460 -9.51 -2.94 24.73
N LEU A 461 -8.33 -2.50 25.12
CA LEU A 461 -7.30 -3.39 25.68
C LEU A 461 -7.40 -3.37 27.21
N GLU A 462 -7.40 -4.56 27.82
CA GLU A 462 -7.29 -4.67 29.27
C GLU A 462 -5.84 -4.39 29.68
N ARG A 463 -5.63 -3.36 30.51
CA ARG A 463 -4.31 -3.04 31.08
C ARG A 463 -4.06 -3.96 32.27
N THR A 464 -3.04 -4.81 32.19
CA THR A 464 -2.51 -5.50 33.37
C THR A 464 -1.64 -4.55 34.20
N VAL A 465 -1.48 -4.85 35.49
CA VAL A 465 -0.94 -3.93 36.52
C VAL A 465 0.49 -3.43 36.22
N ASP A 466 1.26 -4.12 35.36
CA ASP A 466 2.68 -3.82 35.12
C ASP A 466 3.12 -3.80 33.63
N ASP A 467 2.21 -3.84 32.63
CA ASP A 467 2.64 -3.98 31.22
C ASP A 467 1.84 -3.19 30.17
N VAL A 468 2.49 -2.86 29.05
CA VAL A 468 1.83 -2.30 27.85
C VAL A 468 1.08 -3.45 27.16
N PRO A 469 -0.23 -3.32 26.88
CA PRO A 469 -1.05 -4.44 26.44
C PRO A 469 -0.62 -4.96 25.06
N ALA A 470 -0.51 -6.28 24.93
CA ALA A 470 -0.30 -6.93 23.64
C ALA A 470 -1.48 -6.66 22.69
N LEU A 471 -1.17 -6.37 21.43
CA LEU A 471 -2.17 -6.12 20.40
C LEU A 471 -2.72 -7.45 19.87
N PRO A 472 -4.04 -7.70 19.93
CA PRO A 472 -4.62 -8.89 19.33
C PRO A 472 -4.52 -8.80 17.81
N HIS A 473 -4.26 -9.91 17.13
CA HIS A 473 -4.10 -9.94 15.67
C HIS A 473 -4.71 -11.20 15.06
N ILE A 474 -4.78 -11.24 13.73
CA ILE A 474 -5.14 -12.42 12.92
C ILE A 474 -4.03 -12.63 11.89
N ARG A 475 -3.34 -13.77 11.93
CA ARG A 475 -2.31 -14.21 10.96
C ARG A 475 -1.13 -13.25 10.74
N LEU A 476 -0.91 -12.24 11.59
CA LEU A 476 0.29 -11.40 11.58
C LEU A 476 1.58 -12.23 11.77
N ASP A 477 1.49 -13.27 12.58
CA ASP A 477 2.53 -14.28 12.78
C ASP A 477 2.84 -15.09 11.52
N ARG A 478 1.82 -15.49 10.74
CA ARG A 478 2.03 -16.12 9.40
C ARG A 478 2.75 -15.17 8.44
N ALA A 479 2.40 -13.88 8.46
CA ALA A 479 3.08 -12.87 7.63
C ALA A 479 4.56 -12.73 8.02
N LEU A 480 4.88 -12.64 9.32
CA LEU A 480 6.26 -12.62 9.81
C LEU A 480 7.04 -13.88 9.44
N GLN A 481 6.44 -15.06 9.61
CA GLN A 481 7.06 -16.32 9.26
C GLN A 481 7.45 -16.39 7.78
N PHE A 482 6.58 -15.88 6.90
CA PHE A 482 6.88 -15.83 5.47
C PHE A 482 7.99 -14.82 5.14
N LEU A 483 7.92 -13.61 5.72
CA LEU A 483 8.81 -12.50 5.36
C LEU A 483 10.22 -12.62 5.94
N ILE A 484 10.37 -13.10 7.18
CA ILE A 484 11.66 -13.10 7.88
C ILE A 484 12.00 -14.42 8.58
N GLY A 485 11.09 -15.39 8.62
CA GLY A 485 11.28 -16.62 9.39
C GLY A 485 12.47 -17.47 8.94
N ASP A 486 12.85 -17.39 7.66
CA ASP A 486 14.04 -18.08 7.12
C ASP A 486 15.37 -17.44 7.52
N GLN A 487 15.38 -16.14 7.82
CA GLN A 487 16.57 -15.42 8.29
C GLN A 487 16.86 -15.71 9.78
N LEU A 488 15.87 -16.25 10.49
CA LEU A 488 15.92 -16.58 11.91
C LEU A 488 16.11 -18.08 12.18
N GLN A 489 16.56 -18.86 11.19
CA GLN A 489 16.82 -20.32 11.35
C GLN A 489 18.20 -20.63 11.93
#